data_AF-A0A538JCF4-F1
#
_entry.id   AF-A0A538JCF4-F1
#
_cell.length_a   1.000
_cell.length_b   1.000
_cell.length_c   1.000
_cell.angle_alpha   90.00
_cell.angle_beta   90.00
_cell.angle_gamma   90.00
#
_symmetry.space_group_name_H-M   'P 1'
#
loop_
_entity.id
_entity.type
_entity.pdbx_description
1 polymer ?
#
loop_
_entity_poly.entity_id
_entity_poly.type
_entity_poly.pdbx_seq_one_letter_code
_entity_poly.pdbx_strand_id
1 'polypeptide(L)'
;MKTIVDPAAEFVLAVERVFGMSPRILDGSRAVLVDDWKLTLEAGERELWLVRYLPPALEDWRAMVEVNGDIEGALRQAKEVIDG
;
A
#
# COMPACT_ATOMS: atom_id res chain seq x y z
N MET A 1 18.13 -1.22 -24.10
CA MET A 1 16.75 -0.80 -23.77
C MET A 1 16.71 -0.62 -22.25
N LYS A 2 16.57 0.61 -21.74
CA LYS A 2 16.41 0.82 -20.29
C LYS A 2 14.95 0.53 -19.97
N THR A 3 14.67 -0.59 -19.32
CA THR A 3 13.35 -0.85 -18.74
C THR A 3 13.11 0.28 -17.73
N ILE A 4 12.15 1.15 -18.00
CA ILE A 4 11.66 2.09 -17.00
C ILE A 4 10.81 1.21 -16.08
N VAL A 5 11.39 0.80 -14.95
CA VAL A 5 10.65 0.18 -13.87
C VAL A 5 9.85 1.31 -13.24
N ASP A 6 8.53 1.26 -13.36
CA ASP A 6 7.64 2.16 -12.64
C ASP A 6 7.34 1.52 -11.28
N PRO A 7 7.94 1.99 -10.18
CA PRO A 7 7.77 1.38 -8.87
C PRO A 7 6.31 1.41 -8.41
N ALA A 8 5.54 2.39 -8.88
CA ALA A 8 4.11 2.50 -8.58
C ALA A 8 3.30 1.38 -9.25
N ALA A 9 3.71 0.93 -10.44
CA ALA A 9 3.13 -0.24 -11.09
C ALA A 9 3.49 -1.54 -10.35
N GLU A 10 4.70 -1.66 -9.81
CA GLU A 10 5.07 -2.81 -8.97
C GLU A 10 4.28 -2.84 -7.65
N PHE A 11 4.04 -1.67 -7.03
CA PHE A 11 3.26 -1.58 -5.79
C PHE A 11 1.84 -2.14 -5.95
N VAL A 12 1.11 -1.72 -6.98
CA VAL A 12 -0.26 -2.19 -7.23
C VAL A 12 -0.29 -3.71 -7.43
N LEU A 13 0.62 -4.25 -8.25
CA LEU A 13 0.71 -5.70 -8.49
C LEU A 13 1.08 -6.49 -7.23
N ALA A 14 1.97 -5.94 -6.40
CA ALA A 14 2.34 -6.54 -5.13
C ALA A 14 1.15 -6.58 -4.15
N VAL A 15 0.34 -5.51 -4.10
CA VAL A 15 -0.89 -5.47 -3.31
C VAL A 15 -1.86 -6.55 -3.78
N GLU A 16 -2.08 -6.70 -5.09
CA GLU A 16 -2.93 -7.76 -5.64
C GLU A 16 -2.50 -9.16 -5.21
N ARG A 17 -1.20 -9.45 -5.25
CA ARG A 17 -0.66 -10.76 -4.85
C ARG A 17 -0.81 -11.02 -3.36
N VAL A 18 -0.56 -10.03 -2.51
CA VAL A 18 -0.55 -10.19 -1.05
C VAL A 18 -1.97 -10.22 -0.48
N PHE A 19 -2.84 -9.35 -0.95
CA PHE A 19 -4.22 -9.25 -0.46
C PHE A 19 -5.20 -10.15 -1.24
N GLY A 20 -4.78 -10.69 -2.39
CA GLY A 20 -5.60 -11.61 -3.19
C GLY A 20 -6.78 -10.95 -3.88
N MET A 21 -6.76 -9.62 -4.04
CA MET A 21 -7.83 -8.84 -4.68
C MET A 21 -7.27 -7.64 -5.43
N SER A 22 -7.95 -7.23 -6.49
CA SER A 22 -7.61 -6.01 -7.23
C SER A 22 -7.92 -4.77 -6.39
N PRO A 23 -6.92 -3.97 -6.00
CA PRO A 23 -7.16 -2.80 -5.18
C PRO A 23 -7.69 -1.66 -6.03
N ARG A 24 -8.38 -0.70 -5.40
CA ARG A 24 -8.74 0.55 -6.08
C ARG A 24 -7.56 1.51 -6.06
N ILE A 25 -7.08 1.90 -7.22
CA ILE A 25 -6.00 2.89 -7.35
C ILE A 25 -6.50 4.29 -6.98
N LEU A 26 -5.69 5.02 -6.22
CA LEU A 26 -5.96 6.40 -5.81
C LEU A 26 -4.90 7.34 -6.43
N ASP A 27 -3.90 7.76 -5.65
CA ASP A 27 -2.92 8.78 -6.03
C ASP A 27 -1.82 8.23 -6.96
N GLY A 28 -2.11 8.15 -8.26
CA GLY A 28 -1.11 7.83 -9.29
C GLY A 28 -0.34 6.53 -9.02
N SER A 29 -1.03 5.52 -8.46
CA SER A 29 -0.47 4.23 -8.06
C SER A 29 0.51 4.25 -6.88
N ARG A 30 0.63 5.35 -6.14
CA ARG A 30 1.35 5.41 -4.84
C ARG A 30 0.44 5.19 -3.64
N ALA A 31 -0.86 5.29 -3.85
CA ALA A 31 -1.87 4.91 -2.87
C ALA A 31 -2.92 4.01 -3.49
N VAL A 32 -3.34 3.02 -2.73
CA VAL A 32 -4.40 2.09 -3.10
C VAL A 32 -5.37 1.88 -1.95
N LEU A 33 -6.59 1.50 -2.26
CA LEU A 33 -7.61 1.11 -1.30
C LEU A 33 -7.88 -0.40 -1.41
N VAL A 34 -7.77 -1.08 -0.27
CA VAL A 34 -8.12 -2.49 -0.07
C VAL A 34 -9.17 -2.53 1.03
N ASP A 35 -10.41 -2.87 0.67
CA ASP A 35 -11.58 -2.72 1.54
C ASP A 35 -11.67 -1.31 2.17
N ASP A 36 -11.60 -1.22 3.50
CA ASP A 36 -11.64 0.04 4.27
C ASP A 36 -10.24 0.60 4.57
N TRP A 37 -9.19 0.05 3.97
CA TRP A 37 -7.81 0.43 4.24
C TRP A 37 -7.16 1.08 3.04
N LYS A 38 -6.74 2.33 3.22
CA LYS A 38 -5.82 3.00 2.31
C LYS A 38 -4.40 2.61 2.68
N LEU A 39 -3.68 2.05 1.72
CA LEU A 39 -2.25 1.78 1.77
C LEU A 39 -1.55 2.85 0.95
N THR A 40 -0.68 3.66 1.56
CA THR A 40 0.00 4.77 0.86
C THR A 40 1.51 4.72 1.07
N LEU A 41 2.25 4.85 -0.04
CA LEU A 41 3.71 4.94 -0.04
C LEU A 41 4.14 6.39 0.15
N GLU A 42 4.86 6.65 1.23
CA GLU A 42 5.36 7.97 1.60
C GLU A 42 6.90 7.98 1.65
N ALA A 43 7.47 9.16 1.91
CA ALA A 43 8.91 9.35 2.08
C ALA A 43 9.77 8.80 0.92
N GLY A 44 9.26 8.90 -0.31
CA GLY A 44 9.92 8.33 -1.49
C GLY A 44 9.93 6.80 -1.49
N GLU A 45 8.78 6.20 -1.16
CA GLU A 45 8.53 4.74 -1.16
C GLU A 45 9.28 3.97 -0.06
N ARG A 46 9.71 4.68 0.99
CA ARG A 46 10.41 4.10 2.14
C ARG A 46 9.48 3.77 3.30
N GLU A 47 8.26 4.30 3.27
CA GLU A 47 7.25 4.13 4.31
C GLU A 47 5.95 3.66 3.66
N LEU A 48 5.38 2.59 4.19
CA LEU A 48 4.04 2.12 3.85
C LEU A 48 3.10 2.44 5.01
N TRP A 49 2.22 3.41 4.81
CA TRP A 49 1.24 3.81 5.82
C TRP A 49 -0.08 3.08 5.66
N LEU A 50 -0.61 2.62 6.79
CA LEU A 50 -1.91 1.95 6.91
C LEU A 50 -2.91 2.94 7.48
N VAL A 51 -3.82 3.40 6.63
CA VAL A 51 -4.79 4.42 6.97
C VAL A 51 -6.18 3.82 6.85
N ARG A 52 -6.91 3.72 7.97
CA ARG A 52 -8.28 3.24 7.94
C ARG A 52 -9.19 4.37 7.47
N TYR A 53 -9.98 4.09 6.44
CA TYR A 53 -10.96 5.01 5.89
C TYR A 53 -12.29 4.82 6.64
N LEU A 54 -12.73 5.86 7.36
CA LEU A 54 -13.97 5.88 8.13
C LEU A 54 -14.96 6.84 7.46
N PRO A 55 -16.18 6.40 7.10
CA PRO A 55 -17.18 7.30 6.55
C PRO A 55 -17.53 8.46 7.52
N PRO A 56 -17.79 9.68 7.02
CA PRO A 56 -17.96 10.02 5.60
C PRO A 56 -16.68 10.42 4.85
N ALA A 57 -15.54 10.67 5.52
CA ALA A 57 -14.25 10.97 4.86
C ALA A 57 -13.09 11.07 5.88
N LEU A 58 -13.18 10.38 7.01
CA LEU A 58 -12.19 10.47 8.07
C LEU A 58 -11.06 9.46 7.83
N GLU A 59 -9.83 9.93 7.93
CA GLU A 59 -8.64 9.09 7.88
C GLU A 59 -8.11 8.86 9.28
N ASP A 60 -8.02 7.61 9.70
CA ASP A 60 -7.37 7.18 10.93
C ASP A 60 -6.03 6.52 10.59
N TRP A 61 -4.92 7.19 10.88
CA TRP A 61 -3.57 6.74 10.57
C TRP A 61 -3.11 5.75 11.64
N ARG A 62 -3.10 4.45 11.32
CA ARG A 62 -2.98 3.39 12.33
C ARG A 62 -1.56 2.90 12.54
N ALA A 63 -0.80 2.78 11.46
CA ALA A 63 0.54 2.22 11.50
C ALA A 63 1.36 2.63 10.29
N MET A 64 2.67 2.50 10.43
CA MET A 64 3.66 2.62 9.37
C MET A 64 4.51 1.35 9.37
N VAL A 65 4.75 0.81 8.19
CA VAL A 65 5.69 -0.28 7.93
C VAL A 65 6.83 0.25 7.08
N GLU A 66 8.08 0.03 7.51
CA GLU A 66 9.24 0.43 6.72
C GLU A 66 9.37 -0.43 5.45
N VAL A 67 9.60 0.23 4.33
CA VAL A 67 9.87 -0.41 3.05
C VAL A 67 11.39 -0.43 2.83
N ASN A 68 12.02 -1.53 3.24
CA ASN A 68 13.47 -1.73 3.13
C ASN A 68 13.88 -2.29 1.76
N GLY A 69 13.33 -1.73 0.68
CA GLY A 69 13.51 -2.23 -0.69
C GLY A 69 12.76 -3.52 -1.02
N ASP A 70 11.95 -4.04 -0.10
CA ASP A 70 11.05 -5.18 -0.29
C ASP A 70 9.60 -4.76 -0.03
N ILE A 71 8.92 -4.34 -1.10
CA ILE A 71 7.52 -3.89 -1.05
C ILE A 71 6.58 -5.04 -0.68
N GLU A 72 6.78 -6.25 -1.24
CA GLU A 72 5.92 -7.39 -0.91
C GLU A 72 6.08 -7.82 0.55
N GLY A 73 7.31 -7.80 1.09
CA GLY A 73 7.58 -8.03 2.51
C GLY A 73 6.84 -7.04 3.40
N ALA A 74 6.94 -5.74 3.10
CA ALA A 74 6.22 -4.70 3.82
C ALA A 74 4.70 -4.88 3.75
N LEU A 75 4.15 -5.28 2.59
CA LEU A 75 2.73 -5.56 2.42
C LEU A 75 2.25 -6.77 3.21
N ARG A 76 3.07 -7.83 3.34
CA ARG A 76 2.73 -8.99 4.19
C ARG A 76 2.64 -8.57 5.66
N GLN A 77 3.59 -7.77 6.14
CA GLN A 77 3.53 -7.22 7.49
C GLN A 77 2.33 -6.29 7.68
N ALA A 78 2.01 -5.46 6.69
CA ALA A 78 0.82 -4.63 6.70
C ALA A 78 -0.46 -5.47 6.81
N LYS A 79 -0.54 -6.59 6.08
CA LYS A 79 -1.66 -7.52 6.15
C LYS A 79 -1.80 -8.13 7.55
N GLU A 80 -0.70 -8.52 8.18
CA GLU A 80 -0.71 -9.03 9.58
C GLU A 80 -1.26 -7.97 10.55
N VAL A 81 -0.92 -6.69 10.36
CA VAL A 81 -1.45 -5.59 11.18
C VAL A 81 -2.94 -5.34 10.93
N ILE A 82 -3.41 -5.52 9.70
CA ILE A 82 -4.82 -5.33 9.32
C ILE A 82 -5.70 -6.48 9.80
N ASP A 83 -5.20 -7.72 9.74
CA ASP A 83 -5.94 -8.92 10.12
C ASP A 83 -6.00 -9.14 11.65
N GLY A 84 -5.11 -8.48 12.41
CA GLY A 84 -5.02 -8.54 13.88
C GLY A 84 -5.90 -7.52 14.61
#